data_AF-A0A9D4YUV7-F1
#
_entry.id   AF-A0A9D4YUV7-F1
#
_cell.length_a   1.000
_cell.length_b   1.000
_cell.length_c   1.000
_cell.angle_alpha   90.00
_cell.angle_beta   90.00
_cell.angle_gamma   90.00
#
_symmetry.space_group_name_H-M   'P 1'
#
loop_
_entity.id
_entity.type
_entity.pdbx_description
1 polymer ?
#
loop_
_entity_poly.entity_id
_entity_poly.type
_entity_poly.pdbx_seq_one_letter_code
_entity_poly.pdbx_strand_id
1 'polypeptide(L)'
;MPAARTWLALGCLLALASGAIAEDTVSAASAKYGPTVYDCLRKAGLTSLIKIVDAAGMKSYFSTTYQINSLFAPNNAAVAQLYRTLQLPEQTALANKRLMLQLLKYNTIPYVRRTPYWPTKGNGFKKQKTLIPGMMLRLYTTSAGRLAVSGFANNATLIGKPGYNLVCARSVVHVTDGVLLPIEPGM
;
A
#
# COMPACT_ATOMS: atom_id res chain seq x y z
N MET A 1 -18.31 68.58 -42.52
CA MET A 1 -19.26 67.91 -41.60
C MET A 1 -18.64 66.59 -41.15
N PRO A 2 -18.77 66.22 -39.86
CA PRO A 2 -17.68 65.69 -39.03
C PRO A 2 -17.76 64.18 -38.77
N ALA A 3 -16.65 63.57 -38.32
CA ALA A 3 -16.62 62.70 -37.12
C ALA A 3 -15.20 62.23 -36.79
N ALA A 4 -14.73 62.61 -35.61
CA ALA A 4 -13.52 62.13 -34.94
C ALA A 4 -13.75 60.78 -34.23
N ARG A 5 -12.69 60.01 -33.99
CA ARG A 5 -12.38 59.43 -32.66
C ARG A 5 -11.06 58.64 -32.61
N THR A 6 -10.21 59.14 -31.73
CA THR A 6 -8.95 58.64 -31.15
C THR A 6 -9.14 57.40 -30.28
N TRP A 7 -8.24 56.40 -30.34
CA TRP A 7 -7.97 55.40 -29.27
C TRP A 7 -6.49 54.96 -29.39
N LEU A 8 -5.58 55.49 -28.55
CA LEU A 8 -5.05 54.92 -27.29
C LEU A 8 -4.16 53.67 -27.48
N ALA A 9 -2.85 53.89 -27.36
CA ALA A 9 -1.82 52.87 -27.18
C ALA A 9 -1.89 52.29 -25.76
N LEU A 10 -1.77 50.97 -25.64
CA LEU A 10 -1.57 50.29 -24.37
C LEU A 10 -0.49 49.21 -24.54
N GLY A 11 0.63 49.40 -23.86
CA GLY A 11 1.73 48.45 -23.80
C GLY A 11 1.34 47.18 -23.05
N CYS A 12 1.87 46.04 -23.50
CA CYS A 12 1.78 44.79 -22.77
C CYS A 12 3.20 44.31 -22.44
N LEU A 13 3.57 44.50 -21.17
CA LEU A 13 4.73 43.93 -20.51
C LEU A 13 4.59 42.40 -20.52
N LEU A 14 5.52 41.66 -21.15
CA LEU A 14 5.53 40.20 -21.09
C LEU A 14 6.36 39.77 -19.87
N ALA A 15 5.67 39.34 -18.81
CA ALA A 15 6.28 38.78 -17.61
C ALA A 15 6.74 37.33 -17.84
N LEU A 16 7.98 37.04 -17.44
CA LEU A 16 8.58 35.70 -17.34
C LEU A 16 7.86 34.90 -16.26
N ALA A 17 7.17 33.82 -16.64
CA ALA A 17 6.62 32.84 -15.71
C ALA A 17 7.55 31.61 -15.65
N SER A 18 8.39 31.56 -14.63
CA SER A 18 9.09 30.36 -14.18
C SER A 18 8.31 29.72 -13.03
N GLY A 19 7.96 28.43 -13.15
CA GLY A 19 7.62 27.57 -12.02
C GLY A 19 6.14 27.26 -11.82
N ALA A 20 5.67 26.14 -12.39
CA ALA A 20 4.55 25.34 -11.86
C ALA A 20 4.45 24.00 -12.62
N ILE A 21 5.16 22.97 -12.19
CA ILE A 21 4.89 21.58 -12.62
C ILE A 21 5.12 20.65 -11.43
N ALA A 22 4.14 20.58 -10.51
CA ALA A 22 4.16 19.55 -9.47
C ALA A 22 2.76 19.15 -8.95
N GLU A 23 1.77 20.04 -8.95
CA GLU A 23 0.48 19.73 -8.28
C GLU A 23 -0.61 19.16 -9.19
N ASP A 24 -0.59 19.47 -10.50
CA ASP A 24 -1.69 19.12 -11.40
C ASP A 24 -1.71 17.61 -11.78
N THR A 25 -0.56 16.94 -11.74
CA THR A 25 -0.45 15.52 -12.12
C THR A 25 -0.99 14.57 -11.05
N VAL A 26 -0.92 14.94 -9.77
CA VAL A 26 -1.39 14.09 -8.65
C VAL A 26 -2.92 14.06 -8.61
N SER A 27 -3.55 15.22 -8.82
CA SER A 27 -5.02 15.36 -8.85
C SER A 27 -5.64 14.60 -10.04
N ALA A 28 -5.09 14.77 -11.24
CA ALA A 28 -5.58 14.10 -12.44
C ALA A 28 -5.38 12.56 -12.39
N ALA A 29 -4.28 12.07 -11.82
CA ALA A 29 -4.02 10.63 -11.72
C ALA A 29 -4.94 9.95 -10.68
N SER A 30 -5.27 10.63 -9.58
CA SER A 30 -6.24 10.16 -8.59
C SER A 30 -7.65 10.09 -9.17
N ALA A 31 -8.06 11.08 -9.96
CA ALA A 31 -9.37 11.08 -10.64
C ALA A 31 -9.53 9.92 -11.63
N LYS A 32 -8.44 9.49 -12.29
CA LYS A 32 -8.45 8.40 -13.28
C LYS A 32 -8.40 7.01 -12.66
N TYR A 33 -7.56 6.81 -11.63
CA TYR A 33 -7.30 5.48 -11.08
C TYR A 33 -7.95 5.24 -9.72
N GLY A 34 -8.35 6.28 -8.99
CA GLY A 34 -8.88 6.20 -7.63
C GLY A 34 -7.80 6.42 -6.55
N PRO A 35 -8.14 6.20 -5.27
CA PRO A 35 -7.26 6.50 -4.14
C PRO A 35 -6.00 5.65 -4.17
N THR A 36 -4.89 6.23 -3.72
CA THR A 36 -3.62 5.51 -3.61
C THR A 36 -3.70 4.40 -2.55
N VAL A 37 -2.71 3.51 -2.50
CA VAL A 37 -2.63 2.50 -1.43
C VAL A 37 -2.55 3.19 -0.07
N TYR A 38 -1.75 4.25 0.04
CA TYR A 38 -1.62 5.01 1.29
C TYR A 38 -2.96 5.63 1.74
N ASP A 39 -3.74 6.20 0.81
CA ASP A 39 -5.07 6.75 1.11
C ASP A 39 -6.07 5.68 1.54
N CYS A 40 -6.02 4.51 0.91
CA CYS A 40 -6.80 3.36 1.33
C CYS A 40 -6.49 2.91 2.76
N LEU A 41 -5.21 2.87 3.14
CA LEU A 41 -4.82 2.52 4.51
C LEU A 41 -5.40 3.50 5.53
N ARG A 42 -5.40 4.80 5.19
CA ARG A 42 -6.00 5.85 6.02
C ARG A 42 -7.50 5.65 6.16
N LYS A 43 -8.21 5.44 5.04
CA LYS A 43 -9.65 5.19 5.03
C LYS A 43 -10.04 3.92 5.79
N ALA A 44 -9.19 2.89 5.73
CA ALA A 44 -9.39 1.63 6.45
C ALA A 44 -9.02 1.70 7.95
N GLY A 45 -8.48 2.82 8.45
CA GLY A 45 -8.11 2.97 9.85
C GLY A 45 -6.90 2.14 10.28
N LEU A 46 -6.04 1.74 9.34
CA LEU A 46 -4.86 0.90 9.58
C LEU A 46 -3.66 1.74 10.06
N THR A 47 -3.87 2.47 11.16
CA THR A 47 -2.93 3.47 11.69
C THR A 47 -1.57 2.87 12.06
N SER A 48 -1.53 1.67 12.64
CA SER A 48 -0.26 1.02 12.99
C SER A 48 0.56 0.66 11.74
N LEU A 49 -0.11 0.23 10.66
CA LEU A 49 0.56 -0.06 9.40
C LEU A 49 1.07 1.22 8.71
N ILE A 50 0.32 2.32 8.78
CA ILE A 50 0.78 3.63 8.26
C ILE A 50 2.09 4.05 8.92
N LYS A 51 2.19 3.91 10.25
CA LYS A 51 3.45 4.19 10.97
C LYS A 51 4.61 3.33 10.45
N ILE A 52 4.36 2.04 10.19
CA ILE A 52 5.36 1.14 9.59
C ILE A 52 5.77 1.60 8.19
N VAL A 53 4.81 2.00 7.34
CA VAL A 53 5.08 2.51 5.98
C VAL A 53 5.95 3.76 6.02
N ASP A 54 5.63 4.68 6.94
CA ASP A 54 6.38 5.92 7.13
C ASP A 54 7.79 5.63 7.67
N ALA A 55 7.90 4.78 8.70
CA ALA A 55 9.18 4.35 9.27
C ALA A 55 10.08 3.60 8.27
N ALA A 56 9.49 2.77 7.40
CA ALA A 56 10.20 2.09 6.32
C ALA A 56 10.67 3.04 5.21
N GLY A 57 10.14 4.27 5.15
CA GLY A 57 10.39 5.22 4.06
C GLY A 57 9.74 4.81 2.73
N MET A 58 8.65 4.02 2.76
CA MET A 58 7.95 3.55 1.56
C MET A 58 6.69 4.38 1.24
N LYS A 59 6.47 5.50 1.94
CA LYS A 59 5.30 6.36 1.70
C LYS A 59 5.17 6.78 0.23
N SER A 60 6.26 7.22 -0.40
CA SER A 60 6.25 7.62 -1.81
C SER A 60 5.82 6.47 -2.72
N TYR A 61 6.34 5.26 -2.49
CA TYR A 61 5.97 4.06 -3.24
C TYR A 61 4.46 3.76 -3.18
N PHE A 62 3.84 3.86 -2.00
CA PHE A 62 2.41 3.60 -1.81
C PHE A 62 1.48 4.80 -2.09
N SER A 63 2.04 5.99 -2.29
CA SER A 63 1.29 7.21 -2.64
C SER A 63 1.23 7.46 -4.15
N THR A 64 1.64 6.49 -4.96
CA THR A 64 1.48 6.56 -6.43
C THR A 64 0.24 5.78 -6.87
N THR A 65 -0.41 6.25 -7.93
CA THR A 65 -1.59 5.60 -8.53
C THR A 65 -1.23 4.56 -9.60
N TYR A 66 0.00 4.63 -10.12
CA TYR A 66 0.48 3.72 -11.18
C TYR A 66 1.08 2.42 -10.64
N GLN A 67 1.44 2.37 -9.35
CA GLN A 67 2.00 1.17 -8.75
C GLN A 67 0.98 0.02 -8.81
N ILE A 68 1.49 -1.15 -9.16
CA ILE A 68 0.75 -2.41 -9.20
C ILE A 68 1.33 -3.32 -8.12
N ASN A 69 0.57 -3.59 -7.07
CA ASN A 69 0.94 -4.54 -6.04
C ASN A 69 -0.29 -5.14 -5.33
N SER A 70 -0.02 -6.18 -4.55
CA SER A 70 -0.93 -6.67 -3.52
C SER A 70 -0.25 -6.51 -2.17
N LEU A 71 -0.84 -5.71 -1.28
CA LEU A 71 -0.36 -5.51 0.07
C LEU A 71 -1.19 -6.35 1.04
N PHE A 72 -0.54 -7.22 1.79
CA PHE A 72 -1.14 -7.85 2.97
C PHE A 72 -0.98 -6.91 4.15
N ALA A 73 -2.05 -6.22 4.47
CA ALA A 73 -2.09 -5.17 5.46
C ALA A 73 -2.56 -5.74 6.81
N PRO A 74 -1.66 -5.99 7.76
CA PRO A 74 -2.05 -6.44 9.09
C PRO A 74 -2.91 -5.36 9.78
N ASN A 75 -3.94 -5.79 10.51
CA ASN A 75 -4.71 -4.89 11.35
C ASN A 75 -3.89 -4.36 12.54
N ASN A 76 -4.41 -3.33 13.23
CA ASN A 76 -3.71 -2.70 14.34
C ASN A 76 -3.41 -3.69 15.49
N ALA A 77 -4.29 -4.66 15.72
CA ALA A 77 -4.10 -5.69 16.76
C ALA A 77 -2.96 -6.67 16.41
N ALA A 78 -2.85 -7.08 15.15
CA ALA A 78 -1.79 -7.95 14.65
C ALA A 78 -0.42 -7.28 14.78
N VAL A 79 -0.33 -5.98 14.46
CA VAL A 79 0.90 -5.21 14.64
C VAL A 79 1.28 -5.07 16.12
N ALA A 80 0.32 -4.80 17.00
CA ALA A 80 0.58 -4.75 18.43
C ALA A 80 1.07 -6.12 18.96
N GLN A 81 0.48 -7.21 18.47
CA GLN A 81 0.92 -8.57 18.83
C GLN A 81 2.33 -8.86 18.34
N LEU A 82 2.69 -8.41 17.14
CA LEU A 82 4.06 -8.54 16.62
C LEU A 82 5.07 -7.91 17.58
N TYR A 83 4.84 -6.67 18.04
CA TYR A 83 5.77 -6.00 18.94
C TYR A 83 5.93 -6.74 20.27
N ARG A 84 4.85 -7.32 20.80
CA ARG A 84 4.91 -8.18 21.98
C ARG A 84 5.74 -9.44 21.73
N THR A 85 5.55 -10.10 20.59
CA THR A 85 6.32 -11.31 20.22
C THR A 85 7.80 -11.01 20.01
N LEU A 86 8.13 -9.85 19.43
CA LEU A 86 9.52 -9.40 19.27
C LEU A 86 10.14 -8.90 20.58
N GLN A 87 9.34 -8.71 21.64
CA GLN A 87 9.77 -8.09 22.90
C GLN A 87 10.41 -6.71 22.69
N LEU A 88 9.99 -6.00 21.63
CA LEU A 88 10.48 -4.67 21.29
C LEU A 88 9.38 -3.64 21.53
N PRO A 89 9.66 -2.51 22.21
CA PRO A 89 8.72 -1.41 22.26
C PRO A 89 8.53 -0.82 20.86
N GLU A 90 7.32 -0.33 20.58
CA GLU A 90 6.94 0.20 19.26
C GLU A 90 7.95 1.22 18.72
N GLN A 91 8.41 2.13 19.58
CA GLN A 91 9.36 3.20 19.20
C GLN A 91 10.69 2.63 18.71
N THR A 92 11.23 1.63 19.41
CA THR A 92 12.48 0.96 19.03
C THR A 92 12.32 0.17 17.74
N ALA A 93 11.18 -0.52 17.58
CA ALA A 93 10.89 -1.26 16.35
C ALA A 93 10.77 -0.32 15.14
N LEU A 94 10.04 0.80 15.28
CA LEU A 94 9.86 1.79 14.22
C LEU A 94 11.16 2.56 13.92
N ALA A 95 12.05 2.76 14.89
CA ALA A 95 13.37 3.35 14.65
C ALA A 95 14.24 2.47 13.74
N ASN A 96 14.03 1.15 13.74
CA ASN A 96 14.72 0.23 12.86
C ASN A 96 14.09 0.22 11.45
N LYS A 97 14.47 1.22 10.64
CA LYS A 97 14.03 1.36 9.24
C LYS A 97 14.29 0.09 8.41
N ARG A 98 15.42 -0.60 8.62
CA ARG A 98 15.76 -1.82 7.88
C ARG A 98 14.75 -2.94 8.17
N LEU A 99 14.40 -3.13 9.44
CA LEU A 99 13.39 -4.10 9.86
C LEU A 99 12.02 -3.77 9.26
N MET A 100 11.57 -2.51 9.37
CA MET A 100 10.28 -2.08 8.83
C MET A 100 10.22 -2.23 7.30
N LEU A 101 11.31 -1.91 6.60
CA LEU A 101 11.41 -2.08 5.16
C LEU A 101 11.34 -3.56 4.76
N GLN A 102 12.05 -4.45 5.46
CA GLN A 102 12.00 -5.88 5.19
C GLN A 102 10.59 -6.45 5.44
N LEU A 103 9.98 -6.10 6.57
CA LEU A 103 8.62 -6.52 6.90
C LEU A 103 7.63 -6.09 5.80
N LEU A 104 7.69 -4.83 5.39
CA LEU A 104 6.77 -4.28 4.39
C LEU A 104 6.99 -4.89 3.00
N LYS A 105 8.25 -5.09 2.59
CA LYS A 105 8.58 -5.79 1.34
C LYS A 105 8.09 -7.24 1.35
N TYR A 106 8.21 -7.92 2.48
CA TYR A 106 7.74 -9.30 2.60
C TYR A 106 6.21 -9.42 2.54
N ASN A 107 5.49 -8.45 3.12
CA ASN A 107 4.04 -8.36 3.06
C ASN A 107 3.50 -7.83 1.71
N THR A 108 4.38 -7.55 0.74
CA THR A 108 3.98 -6.99 -0.56
C THR A 108 4.36 -7.92 -1.71
N ILE A 109 3.41 -8.16 -2.62
CA ILE A 109 3.62 -8.86 -3.90
C ILE A 109 3.64 -7.81 -5.02
N PRO A 110 4.59 -7.84 -5.96
CA PRO A 110 4.67 -6.90 -7.10
C PRO A 110 3.64 -7.17 -8.22
N TYR A 111 2.49 -7.76 -7.90
CA TYR A 111 1.42 -8.11 -8.82
C TYR A 111 0.08 -8.01 -8.10
N VAL A 112 -1.00 -7.78 -8.84
CA VAL A 112 -2.37 -7.78 -8.29
C VAL A 112 -2.89 -9.20 -8.17
N ARG A 113 -3.33 -9.59 -6.97
CA ARG A 113 -3.82 -10.93 -6.62
C ARG A 113 -5.15 -10.85 -5.89
N ARG A 114 -6.21 -10.54 -6.65
CA ARG A 114 -7.58 -10.50 -6.12
C ARG A 114 -8.05 -11.89 -5.69
N THR A 115 -8.84 -11.94 -4.63
CA THR A 115 -9.33 -13.18 -4.01
C THR A 115 -10.10 -14.15 -4.94
N PRO A 116 -10.85 -13.73 -5.98
CA PRO A 116 -11.54 -14.68 -6.87
C PRO A 116 -10.59 -15.63 -7.61
N TYR A 117 -9.31 -15.26 -7.75
CA TYR A 117 -8.29 -16.07 -8.44
C TYR A 117 -7.44 -16.92 -7.48
N TRP A 118 -7.75 -16.89 -6.18
CA TRP A 118 -7.06 -17.70 -5.17
C TRP A 118 -7.53 -19.16 -5.26
N PRO A 119 -6.71 -20.11 -4.82
CA PRO A 119 -7.13 -21.51 -4.76
C PRO A 119 -8.38 -21.67 -3.90
N THR A 120 -9.38 -22.38 -4.40
CA THR A 120 -10.56 -22.77 -3.62
C THR A 120 -10.19 -23.87 -2.62
N LYS A 121 -11.09 -24.13 -1.66
CA LYS A 121 -10.91 -25.20 -0.68
C LYS A 121 -10.62 -26.53 -1.39
N GLY A 122 -9.54 -27.20 -1.00
CA GLY A 122 -9.09 -28.47 -1.59
C GLY A 122 -8.15 -28.35 -2.79
N ASN A 123 -8.00 -27.16 -3.39
CA ASN A 123 -7.15 -26.95 -4.59
C ASN A 123 -5.71 -26.50 -4.26
N GLY A 124 -5.19 -26.89 -3.08
CA GLY A 124 -3.82 -26.59 -2.67
C GLY A 124 -3.53 -25.09 -2.46
N PHE A 125 -2.36 -24.63 -2.90
CA PHE A 125 -1.86 -23.27 -2.70
C PHE A 125 -1.20 -22.72 -3.98
N LYS A 126 -1.20 -21.39 -4.13
CA LYS A 126 -0.46 -20.67 -5.19
C LYS A 126 0.74 -19.94 -4.60
N LYS A 127 1.94 -20.21 -5.12
CA LYS A 127 3.17 -19.49 -4.75
C LYS A 127 3.18 -18.10 -5.38
N GLN A 128 3.58 -17.10 -4.63
CA GLN A 128 3.72 -15.71 -5.06
C GLN A 128 5.06 -15.15 -4.62
N LYS A 129 5.76 -14.50 -5.54
CA LYS A 129 7.01 -13.77 -5.25
C LYS A 129 6.69 -12.53 -4.43
N THR A 130 7.44 -12.29 -3.36
CA THR A 130 7.38 -11.01 -2.62
C THR A 130 8.29 -9.97 -3.28
N LEU A 131 8.36 -8.76 -2.71
CA LEU A 131 9.38 -7.77 -3.08
C LEU A 131 10.79 -8.15 -2.60
N ILE A 132 10.93 -9.16 -1.74
CA ILE A 132 12.23 -9.72 -1.35
C ILE A 132 12.56 -10.86 -2.33
N PRO A 133 13.67 -10.76 -3.09
CA PRO A 133 14.10 -11.83 -3.99
C PRO A 133 14.26 -13.17 -3.27
N GLY A 134 13.82 -14.25 -3.90
CA GLY A 134 13.89 -15.61 -3.33
C GLY A 134 12.80 -15.94 -2.31
N MET A 135 12.14 -14.93 -1.72
CA MET A 135 11.12 -15.11 -0.69
C MET A 135 9.72 -15.18 -1.30
N MET A 136 8.96 -16.19 -0.89
CA MET A 136 7.66 -16.52 -1.46
C MET A 136 6.57 -16.53 -0.38
N LEU A 137 5.35 -16.20 -0.79
CA LEU A 137 4.12 -16.39 -0.03
C LEU A 137 3.26 -17.47 -0.69
N ARG A 138 2.51 -18.22 0.10
CA ARG A 138 1.56 -19.23 -0.39
C ARG A 138 0.15 -18.73 -0.12
N LEU A 139 -0.63 -18.48 -1.18
CA LEU A 139 -2.04 -18.10 -1.08
C LEU A 139 -2.90 -19.36 -1.12
N TYR A 140 -3.83 -19.51 -0.19
CA TYR A 140 -4.68 -20.70 -0.10
C TYR A 140 -6.02 -20.41 0.58
N THR A 141 -6.91 -21.38 0.54
CA THR A 141 -8.16 -21.39 1.32
C THR A 141 -8.06 -22.47 2.39
N THR A 142 -8.33 -22.11 3.64
CA THR A 142 -8.33 -23.04 4.78
C THR A 142 -9.47 -24.06 4.67
N SER A 143 -9.42 -25.14 5.44
CA SER A 143 -10.50 -26.12 5.55
C SER A 143 -11.83 -25.50 5.99
N ALA A 144 -11.77 -24.41 6.78
CA ALA A 144 -12.91 -23.62 7.21
C ALA A 144 -13.43 -22.64 6.14
N GLY A 145 -12.87 -22.67 4.91
CA GLY A 145 -13.30 -21.80 3.81
C GLY A 145 -12.82 -20.35 3.92
N ARG A 146 -11.80 -20.07 4.76
CA ARG A 146 -11.23 -18.73 4.91
C ARG A 146 -10.01 -18.58 4.00
N LEU A 147 -9.85 -17.41 3.39
CA LEU A 147 -8.67 -17.09 2.61
C LEU A 147 -7.51 -16.78 3.53
N ALA A 148 -6.36 -17.39 3.28
CA ALA A 148 -5.17 -17.25 4.11
C ALA A 148 -3.90 -17.19 3.27
N VAL A 149 -2.88 -16.61 3.88
CA VAL A 149 -1.53 -16.47 3.35
C VAL A 149 -0.57 -17.15 4.30
N SER A 150 0.25 -18.05 3.77
CA SER A 150 1.31 -18.69 4.51
C SER A 150 2.63 -18.04 4.11
N GLY A 151 3.28 -17.44 5.10
CA GLY A 151 4.63 -16.90 5.02
C GLY A 151 5.67 -17.92 5.44
N PHE A 152 6.87 -17.43 5.73
CA PHE A 152 8.03 -18.23 6.08
C PHE A 152 7.93 -18.68 7.54
N ALA A 153 7.81 -17.71 8.46
CA ALA A 153 7.72 -18.00 9.88
C ALA A 153 6.28 -18.20 10.38
N ASN A 154 5.28 -17.65 9.69
CA ASN A 154 3.91 -17.65 10.18
C ASN A 154 2.87 -17.53 9.06
N ASN A 155 1.61 -17.82 9.43
CA ASN A 155 0.46 -17.69 8.56
C ASN A 155 -0.42 -16.51 9.02
N ALA A 156 -1.15 -15.91 8.09
CA ALA A 156 -2.12 -14.86 8.35
C ALA A 156 -3.41 -15.14 7.56
N THR A 157 -4.55 -14.90 8.18
CA THR A 157 -5.86 -15.07 7.56
C THR A 157 -6.41 -13.70 7.16
N LEU A 158 -7.11 -13.66 6.03
CA LEU A 158 -7.75 -12.43 5.57
C LEU A 158 -8.99 -12.13 6.43
N ILE A 159 -9.16 -10.85 6.75
CA ILE A 159 -10.28 -10.29 7.50
C ILE A 159 -10.94 -9.16 6.70
N GLY A 160 -12.22 -8.87 6.95
CA GLY A 160 -12.98 -7.84 6.22
C GLY A 160 -14.10 -8.39 5.35
N LYS A 161 -15.13 -9.01 5.94
CA LYS A 161 -16.39 -9.30 5.23
C LYS A 161 -17.29 -8.04 5.28
N PRO A 162 -18.00 -7.67 4.19
CA PRO A 162 -17.95 -8.22 2.83
C PRO A 162 -16.96 -7.43 1.94
N GLY A 163 -15.72 -7.90 1.80
CA GLY A 163 -14.75 -7.25 0.92
C GLY A 163 -13.30 -7.51 1.30
N TYR A 164 -12.78 -8.70 0.98
CA TYR A 164 -11.37 -9.05 1.19
C TYR A 164 -10.38 -8.29 0.27
N ASN A 165 -10.91 -7.54 -0.71
CA ASN A 165 -10.13 -6.77 -1.67
C ASN A 165 -10.48 -5.29 -1.50
N LEU A 166 -9.61 -4.53 -0.85
CA LEU A 166 -9.65 -3.07 -0.92
C LEU A 166 -8.94 -2.65 -2.21
N VAL A 167 -9.69 -2.22 -3.21
CA VAL A 167 -9.13 -1.79 -4.49
C VAL A 167 -8.63 -0.35 -4.35
N CYS A 168 -7.33 -0.16 -4.59
CA CYS A 168 -6.60 1.09 -4.33
C CYS A 168 -5.79 1.43 -5.56
N ALA A 169 -6.31 2.31 -6.39
CA ALA A 169 -5.79 2.59 -7.71
C ALA A 169 -5.66 1.30 -8.55
N ARG A 170 -4.47 1.01 -9.04
CA ARG A 170 -4.14 -0.22 -9.78
C ARG A 170 -3.69 -1.37 -8.88
N SER A 171 -3.78 -1.21 -7.57
CA SER A 171 -3.32 -2.15 -6.55
C SER A 171 -4.48 -2.71 -5.72
N VAL A 172 -4.18 -3.73 -4.90
CA VAL A 172 -5.15 -4.31 -3.96
C VAL A 172 -4.54 -4.42 -2.57
N VAL A 173 -5.31 -4.08 -1.56
CA VAL A 173 -4.96 -4.27 -0.15
C VAL A 173 -5.85 -5.36 0.42
N HIS A 174 -5.24 -6.34 1.09
CA HIS A 174 -5.92 -7.40 1.80
C HIS A 174 -5.65 -7.22 3.29
N VAL A 175 -6.69 -7.01 4.09
CA VAL A 175 -6.51 -6.87 5.53
C VAL A 175 -6.29 -8.25 6.15
N THR A 176 -5.29 -8.40 7.01
CA THR A 176 -4.94 -9.67 7.66
C THR A 176 -4.98 -9.58 9.18
N ASP A 177 -5.22 -10.72 9.84
CA ASP A 177 -5.18 -10.87 11.31
C ASP A 177 -3.78 -11.14 11.87
N GLY A 178 -2.78 -11.28 11.00
CA GLY A 178 -1.40 -11.53 11.34
C GLY A 178 -0.44 -10.75 10.44
N VAL A 179 0.74 -10.45 10.96
CA VAL A 179 1.85 -9.84 10.20
C VAL A 179 2.71 -10.96 9.63
N LEU A 180 2.93 -11.00 8.32
CA LEU A 180 3.79 -12.03 7.73
C LEU A 180 5.26 -11.67 7.99
N LEU A 181 6.06 -12.65 8.40
CA LEU A 181 7.46 -12.43 8.76
C LEU A 181 8.44 -13.17 7.84
N PRO A 182 9.50 -12.49 7.36
CA PRO A 182 10.52 -13.10 6.52
C PRO A 182 11.54 -13.94 7.30
N ILE A 183 11.56 -13.82 8.63
CA ILE A 183 12.44 -14.54 9.55
C ILE A 183 11.62 -15.00 10.76
N GLU A 184 12.06 -16.04 11.45
CA GLU A 184 11.40 -16.48 12.68
C GLU A 184 11.71 -15.49 13.83
N PRO A 185 10.71 -15.09 14.64
CA PRO A 185 10.95 -14.27 15.82
C PRO A 185 11.83 -15.01 16.83
N GLY A 186 12.95 -14.42 17.25
CA GLY A 186 13.76 -14.94 18.37
C GLY A 186 14.97 -15.80 18.01
N MET A 187 15.43 -15.77 16.74
CA MET A 187 16.75 -16.27 16.34
C MET A 187 17.76 -15.14 16.18
#